data_AF-A0A127KAU7-F1
#
_entry.id   AF-A0A127KAU7-F1
#
_cell.length_a   1.000
_cell.length_b   1.000
_cell.length_c   1.000
_cell.angle_alpha   90.00
_cell.angle_beta   90.00
_cell.angle_gamma   90.00
#
_symmetry.space_group_name_H-M   'P 1'
#
loop_
_entity.id
_entity.type
_entity.pdbx_description
1 polymer ?
#
loop_
_entity_poly.entity_id
_entity_poly.type
_entity_poly.pdbx_seq_one_letter_code
_entity_poly.pdbx_strand_id
1 'polypeptide(L)'
;MSAENEALKRKFRGLEGGQLRVDSLFIVRGLNIFDEHGWLFFAAASMSPPRGNFIGSYGAEFGVPKFLRVEWRDRYVTAYDPPQPRPPGHVTGAFFGGTVLGDYTIPVASRIPDALLEEKRRNGGGFRLKIRIHPDGPLIGWDLERGPGTAPDGSKFHHAGGDFQEAYIYNGKVLRKGWYTHPRTGERIETDF
;
A
#
# COMPACT_ATOMS: atom_id res chain seq x y z
N MET A 1 -25.68 2.38 -9.35
CA MET A 1 -24.59 1.80 -8.51
C MET A 1 -24.92 0.36 -8.24
N SER A 2 -23.95 -0.56 -8.24
CA SER A 2 -24.22 -1.96 -7.86
C SER A 2 -24.49 -2.06 -6.35
N ALA A 3 -25.20 -3.12 -5.92
CA ALA A 3 -25.44 -3.40 -4.50
C ALA A 3 -24.13 -3.55 -3.70
N GLU A 4 -23.09 -4.12 -4.34
CA GLU A 4 -21.74 -4.19 -3.77
C GLU A 4 -21.16 -2.79 -3.50
N ASN A 5 -21.27 -1.85 -4.46
CA ASN A 5 -20.77 -0.48 -4.27
C ASN A 5 -21.48 0.20 -3.11
N GLU A 6 -22.79 0.00 -2.96
CA GLU A 6 -23.53 0.56 -1.83
C GLU A 6 -23.10 -0.04 -0.50
N ALA A 7 -22.87 -1.36 -0.45
CA ALA A 7 -22.36 -2.04 0.74
C ALA A 7 -20.99 -1.50 1.14
N LEU A 8 -20.09 -1.30 0.16
CA LEU A 8 -18.76 -0.72 0.39
C LEU A 8 -18.84 0.74 0.85
N LYS A 9 -19.68 1.58 0.23
CA LYS A 9 -19.89 2.97 0.69
C LYS A 9 -20.42 3.02 2.12
N ARG A 10 -21.29 2.08 2.51
CA ARG A 10 -21.76 1.95 3.90
C ARG A 10 -20.63 1.50 4.83
N LYS A 11 -19.90 0.44 4.44
CA LYS A 11 -18.80 -0.15 5.21
C LYS A 11 -17.68 0.85 5.50
N PHE A 12 -17.29 1.66 4.53
CA PHE A 12 -16.17 2.61 4.66
C PHE A 12 -16.61 4.06 4.91
N ARG A 13 -17.88 4.28 5.24
CA ARG A 13 -18.40 5.61 5.56
C ARG A 13 -17.54 6.31 6.62
N GLY A 14 -17.13 7.53 6.32
CA GLY A 14 -16.24 8.35 7.16
C GLY A 14 -14.75 8.15 6.86
N LEU A 15 -14.40 7.39 5.81
CA LEU A 15 -13.05 7.29 5.28
C LEU A 15 -13.02 7.94 3.89
N GLU A 16 -12.18 8.97 3.73
CA GLU A 16 -12.02 9.70 2.45
C GLU A 16 -10.70 9.36 1.75
N GLY A 17 -9.96 8.39 2.29
CA GLY A 17 -8.58 8.10 1.95
C GLY A 17 -7.75 7.98 3.22
N GLY A 18 -6.44 7.98 3.06
CA GLY A 18 -5.53 7.80 4.18
C GLY A 18 -4.08 7.99 3.80
N GLN A 19 -3.20 7.56 4.70
CA GLN A 19 -1.78 7.46 4.40
C GLN A 19 -1.55 6.22 3.53
N LEU A 20 -0.79 6.37 2.46
CA LEU A 20 -0.27 5.27 1.67
C LEU A 20 1.19 5.05 2.02
N ARG A 21 1.55 3.79 2.24
CA ARG A 21 2.93 3.33 2.26
C ARG A 21 3.14 2.31 1.16
N VAL A 22 4.13 2.52 0.32
CA VAL A 22 4.55 1.53 -0.68
C VAL A 22 6.02 1.20 -0.46
N ASP A 23 6.38 -0.08 -0.40
CA ASP A 23 7.77 -0.52 -0.37
C ASP A 23 7.95 -1.83 -1.15
N SER A 24 9.20 -2.32 -1.23
CA SER A 24 9.54 -3.52 -2.00
C SER A 24 10.60 -4.34 -1.27
N LEU A 25 10.60 -5.66 -1.49
CA LEU A 25 11.60 -6.59 -0.95
C LEU A 25 12.74 -6.91 -1.91
N PHE A 26 12.66 -6.44 -3.14
CA PHE A 26 13.68 -6.57 -4.17
C PHE A 26 13.65 -5.32 -5.06
N ILE A 27 14.61 -5.19 -5.98
CA ILE A 27 14.61 -4.06 -6.91
C ILE A 27 13.42 -4.22 -7.87
N VAL A 28 12.50 -3.26 -7.82
CA VAL A 28 11.33 -3.18 -8.71
C VAL A 28 11.52 -2.02 -9.65
N ARG A 29 11.21 -2.20 -10.94
CA ARG A 29 11.26 -1.14 -11.95
C ARG A 29 9.93 -1.02 -12.67
N GLY A 30 9.61 0.20 -13.12
CA GLY A 30 8.40 0.48 -13.87
C GLY A 30 7.13 0.01 -13.16
N LEU A 31 7.04 0.25 -11.84
CA LEU A 31 5.90 -0.15 -11.04
C LEU A 31 4.70 0.73 -11.38
N ASN A 32 3.59 0.10 -11.71
CA ASN A 32 2.28 0.72 -11.79
C ASN A 32 1.32 0.00 -10.82
N ILE A 33 0.49 0.77 -10.16
CA ILE A 33 -0.62 0.28 -9.36
C ILE A 33 -1.87 0.99 -9.85
N PHE A 34 -2.86 0.23 -10.29
CA PHE A 34 -4.13 0.74 -10.76
C PHE A 34 -5.25 0.37 -9.79
N ASP A 35 -6.26 1.24 -9.68
CA ASP A 35 -7.48 0.96 -8.95
C ASP A 35 -8.51 0.18 -9.78
N GLU A 36 -9.70 -0.04 -9.23
CA GLU A 36 -10.77 -0.77 -9.89
C GLU A 36 -11.31 -0.13 -11.18
N HIS A 37 -11.04 1.15 -11.41
CA HIS A 37 -11.44 1.87 -12.62
C HIS A 37 -10.33 1.91 -13.68
N GLY A 38 -9.19 1.27 -13.39
CA GLY A 38 -8.00 1.33 -14.21
C GLY A 38 -7.27 2.66 -14.10
N TRP A 39 -7.59 3.50 -13.12
CA TRP A 39 -6.87 4.75 -12.89
C TRP A 39 -5.58 4.49 -12.15
N LEU A 40 -4.57 5.33 -12.40
CA LEU A 40 -3.27 5.19 -11.77
C LEU A 40 -3.36 5.59 -10.29
N PHE A 41 -3.30 4.60 -9.42
CA PHE A 41 -3.30 4.77 -7.96
C PHE A 41 -1.91 5.13 -7.44
N PHE A 42 -0.87 4.48 -7.98
CA PHE A 42 0.53 4.75 -7.64
C PHE A 42 1.46 4.32 -8.76
N ALA A 43 2.59 5.02 -8.94
CA ALA A 43 3.64 4.59 -9.84
C ALA A 43 5.02 4.93 -9.29
N ALA A 44 6.02 4.09 -9.59
CA ALA A 44 7.42 4.35 -9.26
C ALA A 44 8.34 3.81 -10.36
N ALA A 45 9.26 4.66 -10.84
CA ALA A 45 10.24 4.26 -11.85
C ALA A 45 11.16 3.15 -11.34
N SER A 46 11.58 3.26 -10.07
CA SER A 46 12.35 2.24 -9.38
C SER A 46 12.03 2.26 -7.88
N MET A 47 11.99 1.09 -7.26
CA MET A 47 11.98 0.92 -5.81
C MET A 47 13.10 -0.04 -5.43
N SER A 48 13.87 0.29 -4.40
CA SER A 48 15.00 -0.51 -3.97
C SER A 48 14.96 -0.69 -2.46
N PRO A 49 15.07 -1.90 -1.91
CA PRO A 49 15.26 -2.10 -0.48
C PRO A 49 16.70 -1.73 -0.05
N PRO A 50 16.92 -1.29 1.21
CA PRO A 50 15.92 -0.76 2.14
C PRO A 50 15.49 0.69 1.80
N ARG A 51 16.14 1.31 0.81
CA ARG A 51 16.01 2.74 0.48
C ARG A 51 15.20 2.93 -0.79
N GLY A 52 13.89 3.13 -0.63
CA GLY A 52 12.99 3.32 -1.76
C GLY A 52 11.53 3.11 -1.39
N ASN A 53 11.15 3.46 -0.15
CA ASN A 53 9.75 3.47 0.25
C ASN A 53 9.09 4.80 -0.15
N PHE A 54 7.78 4.74 -0.37
CA PHE A 54 6.93 5.89 -0.52
C PHE A 54 6.05 6.02 0.72
N ILE A 55 5.91 7.25 1.21
CA ILE A 55 4.94 7.62 2.23
C ILE A 55 4.24 8.88 1.72
N GLY A 56 2.91 8.82 1.59
CA GLY A 56 2.12 9.94 1.11
C GLY A 56 0.65 9.78 1.46
N SER A 57 -0.20 10.62 0.90
CA SER A 57 -1.65 10.50 1.00
C SER A 57 -2.21 9.79 -0.23
N TYR A 58 -3.33 9.09 -0.08
CA TYR A 58 -4.12 8.58 -1.19
C TYR A 58 -5.60 8.94 -1.00
N GLY A 59 -6.31 9.06 -2.12
CA GLY A 59 -7.77 9.07 -2.18
C GLY A 59 -8.26 7.80 -2.87
N ALA A 60 -9.48 7.39 -2.57
CA ALA A 60 -10.16 6.29 -3.25
C ALA A 60 -11.68 6.48 -3.15
N GLU A 61 -12.45 5.97 -4.13
CA GLU A 61 -13.91 6.20 -4.20
C GLU A 61 -14.63 5.80 -2.90
N PHE A 62 -14.22 4.70 -2.29
CA PHE A 62 -14.79 4.17 -1.05
C PHE A 62 -13.94 4.54 0.18
N GLY A 63 -12.94 5.41 0.05
CA GLY A 63 -11.89 5.63 1.07
C GLY A 63 -10.77 4.58 1.06
N VAL A 64 -11.01 3.42 0.42
CA VAL A 64 -10.02 2.42 0.02
C VAL A 64 -10.34 1.87 -1.37
N PRO A 65 -9.36 1.37 -2.13
CA PRO A 65 -9.60 0.66 -3.38
C PRO A 65 -10.36 -0.66 -3.16
N LYS A 66 -11.17 -1.09 -4.13
CA LYS A 66 -11.78 -2.43 -4.08
C LYS A 66 -10.75 -3.52 -4.27
N PHE A 67 -9.99 -3.38 -5.34
CA PHE A 67 -8.84 -4.20 -5.69
C PHE A 67 -7.77 -3.28 -6.25
N LEU A 68 -6.54 -3.77 -6.26
CA LEU A 68 -5.43 -3.12 -6.91
C LEU A 68 -4.86 -4.05 -7.96
N ARG A 69 -4.64 -3.54 -9.18
CA ARG A 69 -3.81 -4.22 -10.17
C ARG A 69 -2.40 -3.67 -10.06
N VAL A 70 -1.47 -4.51 -9.66
CA VAL A 70 -0.07 -4.17 -9.42
C VAL A 70 0.77 -4.83 -10.50
N GLU A 71 1.50 -4.01 -11.24
CA GLU A 71 2.31 -4.45 -12.36
C GLU A 71 3.73 -3.88 -12.25
N TRP A 72 4.75 -4.68 -12.51
CA TRP A 72 6.13 -4.21 -12.60
C TRP A 72 6.90 -4.87 -13.75
N ARG A 73 8.01 -4.23 -14.13
CA ARG A 73 8.72 -4.48 -15.38
C ARG A 73 10.23 -4.63 -15.19
N ASP A 74 10.91 -5.11 -16.22
CA ASP A 74 12.38 -5.22 -16.28
C ASP A 74 13.10 -3.85 -16.39
N ARG A 75 12.40 -2.85 -16.94
CA ARG A 75 12.83 -1.44 -17.04
C ARG A 75 11.63 -0.52 -16.94
N TYR A 76 11.87 0.71 -16.50
CA TYR A 76 10.88 1.78 -16.64
C TYR A 76 11.07 2.45 -17.99
N VAL A 77 10.01 2.49 -18.78
CA VAL A 77 9.95 3.28 -20.02
C VAL A 77 8.66 4.08 -19.93
N THR A 78 8.80 5.40 -19.97
CA THR A 78 7.64 6.29 -19.97
C THR A 78 7.05 6.36 -21.36
N ALA A 79 5.79 6.81 -21.48
CA ALA A 79 5.18 7.09 -22.78
C ALA A 79 5.92 8.18 -23.60
N TYR A 80 6.97 8.80 -23.04
CA TYR A 80 7.76 9.85 -23.66
C TYR A 80 9.15 9.36 -24.14
N ASP A 81 9.49 8.08 -23.99
CA ASP A 81 10.82 7.56 -24.30
C ASP A 81 10.82 6.34 -25.25
N PRO A 82 11.23 6.51 -26.53
CA PRO A 82 11.35 7.78 -27.24
C PRO A 82 9.96 8.44 -27.40
N PRO A 83 9.85 9.72 -27.79
CA PRO A 83 8.57 10.43 -27.91
C PRO A 83 7.71 9.79 -29.01
N GLN A 84 6.95 8.76 -28.64
CA GLN A 84 5.93 8.15 -29.47
C GLN A 84 4.58 8.82 -29.18
N PRO A 85 3.68 8.91 -30.16
CA PRO A 85 2.30 9.27 -29.88
C PRO A 85 1.76 8.32 -28.82
N ARG A 86 1.18 8.87 -27.74
CA ARG A 86 0.54 8.07 -26.68
C ARG A 86 -0.39 7.06 -27.34
N PRO A 87 -0.18 5.75 -27.15
CA PRO A 87 -1.11 4.80 -27.71
C PRO A 87 -2.48 4.99 -27.03
N PRO A 88 -3.60 4.71 -27.72
CA PRO A 88 -4.93 4.83 -27.14
C PRO A 88 -5.05 4.04 -25.83
N GLY A 89 -5.70 4.61 -24.82
CA GLY A 89 -5.92 3.97 -23.52
C GLY A 89 -4.77 4.08 -22.50
N HIS A 90 -3.72 4.84 -22.78
CA HIS A 90 -2.61 5.05 -21.84
C HIS A 90 -2.97 6.04 -20.72
N VAL A 91 -2.84 5.60 -19.47
CA VAL A 91 -3.02 6.45 -18.28
C VAL A 91 -1.78 7.31 -18.08
N THR A 92 -1.96 8.63 -17.96
CA THR A 92 -0.85 9.58 -17.73
C THR A 92 -0.06 9.17 -16.48
N GLY A 93 1.27 9.09 -16.60
CA GLY A 93 2.18 8.80 -15.47
C GLY A 93 2.54 7.32 -15.29
N ALA A 94 1.88 6.40 -16.00
CA ALA A 94 2.22 4.98 -15.96
C ALA A 94 3.35 4.60 -16.93
N PHE A 95 4.02 3.49 -16.64
CA PHE A 95 5.11 2.91 -17.44
C PHE A 95 4.59 1.79 -18.35
N PHE A 96 4.87 1.84 -19.65
CA PHE A 96 4.25 0.93 -20.63
C PHE A 96 5.22 0.15 -21.52
N GLY A 97 6.53 0.41 -21.44
CA GLY A 97 7.56 -0.36 -22.17
C GLY A 97 8.27 -1.43 -21.32
N GLY A 98 9.14 -2.22 -21.96
CA GLY A 98 9.81 -3.35 -21.30
C GLY A 98 8.92 -4.59 -21.16
N THR A 99 9.47 -5.62 -20.52
CA THR A 99 8.79 -6.89 -20.24
C THR A 99 8.10 -6.79 -18.88
N VAL A 100 6.82 -7.15 -18.81
CA VAL A 100 6.10 -7.28 -17.54
C VAL A 100 6.65 -8.51 -16.81
N LEU A 101 7.20 -8.29 -15.61
CA LEU A 101 7.76 -9.34 -14.75
C LEU A 101 6.78 -9.79 -13.67
N GLY A 102 5.78 -8.97 -13.36
CA GLY A 102 4.69 -9.31 -12.47
C GLY A 102 3.45 -8.50 -12.82
N ASP A 103 2.29 -9.15 -12.80
CA ASP A 103 0.97 -8.55 -13.01
C ASP A 103 -0.03 -9.28 -12.11
N TYR A 104 -0.44 -8.63 -11.03
CA TYR A 104 -1.23 -9.22 -9.97
C TYR A 104 -2.43 -8.35 -9.68
N THR A 105 -3.61 -8.95 -9.63
CA THR A 105 -4.82 -8.29 -9.10
C THR A 105 -5.10 -8.81 -7.71
N ILE A 106 -5.11 -7.92 -6.72
CA ILE A 106 -5.30 -8.28 -5.30
C ILE A 106 -6.53 -7.57 -4.73
N PRO A 107 -7.42 -8.27 -4.01
CA PRO A 107 -8.53 -7.64 -3.31
C PRO A 107 -8.00 -6.82 -2.13
N VAL A 108 -8.64 -5.68 -1.84
CA VAL A 108 -8.27 -4.78 -0.73
C VAL A 108 -9.46 -4.56 0.19
N ALA A 109 -10.54 -3.95 -0.30
CA ALA A 109 -11.68 -3.55 0.54
C ALA A 109 -12.36 -4.71 1.28
N SER A 110 -12.46 -5.89 0.63
CA SER A 110 -13.06 -7.08 1.25
C SER A 110 -12.22 -7.65 2.39
N ARG A 111 -10.90 -7.38 2.41
CA ARG A 111 -9.96 -7.91 3.41
C ARG A 111 -9.91 -7.08 4.69
N ILE A 112 -10.33 -5.83 4.64
CA ILE A 112 -10.29 -4.93 5.80
C ILE A 112 -11.46 -5.30 6.75
N PRO A 113 -11.19 -5.67 8.02
CA PRO A 113 -12.24 -6.08 8.96
C PRO A 113 -13.15 -4.92 9.38
N ASP A 114 -14.45 -5.18 9.59
CA ASP A 114 -15.39 -4.17 10.09
C ASP A 114 -14.99 -3.66 11.48
N ALA A 115 -14.48 -4.53 12.35
CA ALA A 115 -14.00 -4.16 13.69
C ALA A 115 -12.91 -3.07 13.66
N LEU A 116 -12.03 -3.06 12.65
CA LEU A 116 -11.03 -2.01 12.48
C LEU A 116 -11.68 -0.66 12.16
N LEU A 117 -12.71 -0.67 11.32
CA LEU A 117 -13.42 0.54 10.89
C LEU A 117 -14.29 1.10 12.01
N GLU A 118 -14.90 0.22 12.81
CA GLU A 118 -15.61 0.60 14.04
C GLU A 118 -14.67 1.26 15.06
N GLU A 119 -13.49 0.67 15.26
CA GLU A 119 -12.45 1.23 16.13
C GLU A 119 -11.96 2.61 15.67
N LYS A 120 -11.81 2.80 14.35
CA LYS A 120 -11.54 4.12 13.77
C LYS A 120 -12.69 5.11 14.00
N ARG A 121 -13.94 4.70 13.84
CA ARG A 121 -15.10 5.59 14.06
C ARG A 121 -15.23 6.01 15.52
N ARG A 122 -15.01 5.07 16.44
CA ARG A 122 -15.16 5.32 17.88
C ARG A 122 -14.10 6.27 18.41
N ASN A 123 -12.85 6.07 17.99
CA ASN A 123 -11.70 6.70 18.62
C ASN A 123 -10.95 7.70 17.70
N GLY A 124 -11.36 7.83 16.43
CA GLY A 124 -10.72 8.69 15.43
C GLY A 124 -9.43 8.08 14.83
N GLY A 125 -8.47 8.93 14.46
CA GLY A 125 -7.15 8.52 13.95
C GLY A 125 -7.05 8.39 12.42
N GLY A 126 -5.83 8.33 11.91
CA GLY A 126 -5.53 8.15 10.48
C GLY A 126 -5.62 6.68 10.08
N PHE A 127 -6.14 6.40 8.89
CA PHE A 127 -6.02 5.05 8.31
C PHE A 127 -4.79 5.00 7.40
N ARG A 128 -4.00 3.93 7.50
CA ARG A 128 -2.86 3.71 6.63
C ARG A 128 -3.01 2.42 5.85
N LEU A 129 -2.97 2.53 4.53
CA LEU A 129 -2.84 1.40 3.60
C LEU A 129 -1.36 1.17 3.29
N LYS A 130 -0.92 -0.08 3.32
CA LYS A 130 0.45 -0.49 3.04
C LYS A 130 0.46 -1.50 1.91
N ILE A 131 1.32 -1.28 0.92
CA ILE A 131 1.53 -2.18 -0.22
C ILE A 131 3.01 -2.53 -0.26
N ARG A 132 3.32 -3.83 -0.21
CA ARG A 132 4.69 -4.33 -0.28
C ARG A 132 4.86 -5.22 -1.49
N ILE A 133 5.74 -4.84 -2.40
CA ILE A 133 6.05 -5.66 -3.57
C ILE A 133 6.94 -6.83 -3.14
N HIS A 134 6.42 -8.04 -3.31
CA HIS A 134 7.06 -9.31 -2.97
C HIS A 134 7.15 -10.18 -4.25
N PRO A 135 8.21 -11.00 -4.42
CA PRO A 135 8.40 -11.80 -5.65
C PRO A 135 7.19 -12.66 -6.03
N ASP A 136 6.53 -13.26 -5.04
CA ASP A 136 5.37 -14.14 -5.23
C ASP A 136 4.01 -13.40 -5.34
N GLY A 137 4.03 -12.07 -5.36
CA GLY A 137 2.83 -11.24 -5.47
C GLY A 137 2.75 -10.17 -4.36
N PRO A 138 2.09 -9.03 -4.60
CA PRO A 138 2.08 -7.93 -3.64
C PRO A 138 1.31 -8.27 -2.36
N LEU A 139 1.87 -7.84 -1.24
CA LEU A 139 1.28 -7.99 0.08
C LEU A 139 0.56 -6.70 0.49
N ILE A 140 -0.63 -6.84 1.07
CA ILE A 140 -1.42 -5.73 1.60
C ILE A 140 -1.37 -5.75 3.11
N GLY A 141 -1.12 -4.59 3.70
CA GLY A 141 -1.25 -4.38 5.14
C GLY A 141 -1.98 -3.09 5.46
N TRP A 142 -2.40 -2.95 6.71
CA TRP A 142 -2.98 -1.72 7.22
C TRP A 142 -2.58 -1.49 8.68
N ASP A 143 -2.81 -0.27 9.16
CA ASP A 143 -2.87 0.09 10.57
C ASP A 143 -3.62 1.41 10.75
N LEU A 144 -3.92 1.73 12.01
CA LEU A 144 -4.48 3.01 12.41
C LEU A 144 -3.40 3.87 13.07
N GLU A 145 -3.27 5.12 12.63
CA GLU A 145 -2.43 6.15 13.23
C GLU A 145 -3.19 6.86 14.36
N ARG A 146 -2.57 6.92 15.53
CA ARG A 146 -3.05 7.65 16.71
C ARG A 146 -2.06 8.75 17.08
N GLY A 147 -2.52 9.68 17.92
CA GLY A 147 -1.62 10.59 18.61
C GLY A 147 -0.55 9.81 19.38
N PRO A 148 0.71 10.28 19.42
CA PRO A 148 1.77 9.61 20.18
C PRO A 148 1.34 9.27 21.61
N GLY A 149 1.57 8.03 22.06
CA GLY A 149 1.26 7.58 23.41
C GLY A 149 -0.21 7.29 23.72
N THR A 150 -1.12 7.43 22.75
CA THR A 150 -2.56 7.22 22.97
C THR A 150 -3.05 5.81 22.60
N ALA A 151 -2.22 5.00 21.92
CA ALA A 151 -2.54 3.62 21.64
C ALA A 151 -2.29 2.72 22.86
N PRO A 152 -2.98 1.57 23.00
CA PRO A 152 -2.81 0.65 24.14
C PRO A 152 -1.37 0.13 24.35
N ASP A 153 -0.60 -0.01 23.28
CA ASP A 153 0.81 -0.43 23.29
C ASP A 153 1.80 0.75 23.27
N GLY A 154 1.30 1.98 23.38
CA GLY A 154 2.07 3.22 23.27
C GLY A 154 2.59 3.53 21.87
N SER A 155 2.29 2.70 20.87
CA SER A 155 2.76 2.91 19.49
C SER A 155 1.95 3.98 18.77
N LYS A 156 2.59 4.65 17.80
CA LYS A 156 1.89 5.61 16.94
C LYS A 156 0.92 4.93 15.97
N PHE A 157 1.30 3.75 15.48
CA PHE A 157 0.50 2.96 14.54
C PHE A 157 0.09 1.69 15.25
N HIS A 158 -1.18 1.32 15.26
CA HIS A 158 -1.72 0.18 16.01
C HIS A 158 -2.84 -0.51 15.20
N HIS A 159 -3.41 -1.61 15.71
CA HIS A 159 -4.36 -2.46 14.96
C HIS A 159 -3.81 -2.86 13.57
N ALA A 160 -2.54 -3.26 13.55
CA ALA A 160 -1.91 -3.74 12.33
C ALA A 160 -2.54 -5.06 11.88
N GLY A 161 -2.72 -5.21 10.57
CA GLY A 161 -3.25 -6.44 9.98
C GLY A 161 -2.96 -6.51 8.48
N GLY A 162 -3.44 -7.58 7.85
CA GLY A 162 -3.19 -7.92 6.45
C GLY A 162 -2.22 -9.09 6.32
N ASP A 163 -1.53 -9.16 5.18
CA ASP A 163 -0.55 -10.22 4.88
C ASP A 163 0.74 -10.07 5.68
N PHE A 164 1.00 -8.87 6.21
CA PHE A 164 2.18 -8.59 6.98
C PHE A 164 1.93 -7.51 8.03
N GLN A 165 2.69 -7.59 9.11
CA GLN A 165 2.74 -6.60 10.17
C GLN A 165 4.15 -6.05 10.28
N GLU A 166 4.29 -4.73 10.35
CA GLU A 166 5.59 -4.11 10.61
C GLU A 166 5.87 -4.11 12.11
N ALA A 167 7.11 -4.46 12.47
CA ALA A 167 7.58 -4.25 13.82
C ALA A 167 7.55 -2.74 14.15
N TYR A 168 7.23 -2.42 15.40
CA TYR A 168 7.34 -1.06 15.91
C TYR A 168 8.45 -1.01 16.95
N ILE A 169 9.55 -0.32 16.61
CA ILE A 169 10.71 -0.15 17.48
C ILE A 169 10.78 1.33 17.86
N TYR A 170 10.77 1.61 19.16
CA TYR A 170 10.83 2.97 19.70
C TYR A 170 11.93 3.04 20.75
N ASN A 171 12.88 3.96 20.59
CA ASN A 171 14.06 4.11 21.45
C ASN A 171 14.78 2.77 21.73
N GLY A 172 14.97 1.95 20.69
CA GLY A 172 15.65 0.64 20.79
C GLY A 172 14.80 -0.48 21.40
N LYS A 173 13.59 -0.19 21.90
CA LYS A 173 12.65 -1.20 22.42
C LYS A 173 11.66 -1.62 21.35
N VAL A 174 11.50 -2.92 21.16
CA VAL A 174 10.42 -3.49 20.34
C VAL A 174 9.11 -3.35 21.11
N LEU A 175 8.22 -2.43 20.69
CA LEU A 175 6.88 -2.31 21.26
C LEU A 175 5.87 -3.21 20.54
N ARG A 176 6.13 -3.52 19.27
CA ARG A 176 5.34 -4.49 18.51
C ARG A 176 6.25 -5.37 17.67
N LYS A 177 6.03 -6.68 17.77
CA LYS A 177 6.67 -7.71 16.97
C LYS A 177 6.15 -7.72 15.52
N GLY A 178 6.90 -8.27 14.59
CA GLY A 178 6.59 -8.26 13.16
C GLY A 178 7.82 -8.11 12.28
N TRP A 179 7.59 -7.80 11.02
CA TRP A 179 8.62 -7.64 10.00
C TRP A 179 9.30 -6.29 10.15
N TYR A 180 10.62 -6.32 10.26
CA TYR A 180 11.47 -5.15 10.25
C TYR A 180 12.50 -5.28 9.13
N THR A 181 12.63 -4.26 8.30
CA THR A 181 13.74 -4.17 7.34
C THR A 181 14.72 -3.15 7.89
N HIS A 182 15.92 -3.59 8.27
CA HIS A 182 16.91 -2.71 8.87
C HIS A 182 17.31 -1.61 7.88
N PRO A 183 17.18 -0.31 8.23
CA PRO A 183 17.27 0.79 7.28
C PRO A 183 18.68 1.00 6.70
N ARG A 184 19.71 0.47 7.37
CA ARG A 184 21.10 0.56 6.88
C ARG A 184 21.51 -0.66 6.05
N THR A 185 21.17 -1.87 6.49
CA THR A 185 21.67 -3.12 5.90
C THR A 185 20.67 -3.75 4.94
N GLY A 186 19.39 -3.38 4.99
CA GLY A 186 18.33 -4.05 4.23
C GLY A 186 17.93 -5.41 4.79
N GLU A 187 18.54 -5.82 5.90
CA GLU A 187 18.31 -7.10 6.52
C GLU A 187 16.87 -7.22 7.04
N ARG A 188 16.22 -8.35 6.73
CA ARG A 188 14.92 -8.71 7.28
C ARG A 188 15.13 -9.28 8.68
N ILE A 189 14.50 -8.65 9.65
CA ILE A 189 14.41 -9.14 11.02
C ILE A 189 12.94 -9.42 11.26
N GLU A 190 12.60 -10.70 11.42
CA GLU A 190 11.34 -11.09 12.04
C GLU A 190 11.56 -11.02 13.55
N THR A 191 10.82 -10.14 14.20
CA THR A 191 10.70 -10.22 15.65
C THR A 191 9.61 -11.26 15.90
N ASP A 192 10.02 -12.48 16.24
CA ASP A 192 9.14 -13.66 16.39
C ASP A 192 7.88 -13.33 17.19
N PHE A 193 6.73 -13.86 16.76
CA PHE A 193 5.40 -13.62 17.35
C PHE A 193 5.31 -14.09 18.81
#